data_AF-A0A7V3JP70-F1
#
_entry.id   AF-A0A7V3JP70-F1
#
_cell.length_a   1.000
_cell.length_b   1.000
_cell.length_c   1.000
_cell.angle_alpha   90.00
_cell.angle_beta   90.00
_cell.angle_gamma   90.00
#
_symmetry.space_group_name_H-M   'P 1'
#
loop_
_entity.id
_entity.type
_entity.pdbx_description
1 polymer ?
#
loop_
_entity_poly.entity_id
_entity_poly.type
_entity_poly.pdbx_seq_one_letter_code
_entity_poly.pdbx_strand_id
1 'polypeptide(L)'
;MRIEVTVSCPVFDSFRVQQVAGMFDVPLAQRALSRFAVDVPQWLGAECQEAEDRGQQAESQGESTGTAAASPGGSAGRSWRIGLIVGPSGSGKTTIARRLFGPALYRPQPWPADRAVVDCFGNRSIKEITGTLTAVGFGSPPSWIKPYHALSNGEQFRCDLARALLRVTGEGCQVTGEGGQALLPVIRHRPPQTVAFDEFTSVVDRNVARVASAAIAKAIRSGRLGCRFVAVTCHYDVTEWLTPDWVLDMASATFQWRCLPRPPIQLAIVRCRSRAWRLFAHHHYLSGQLNPSAQCFLALWITGDGCRGTGERCRVKGDGCQGMEDGAGGTLLPDTSPPLPETFFSSRDPFSPSPVIRPLSPNLRPPSPAIPVAFCATLPLIGARRRRRISRLVTLPDYQGVGIGTALLEAVAEIHRAEGYRVNITAGHPAVIAHCRRSPRWRAVAVRKTGSGRQDRFVPGYRGSQGRAVVSFEYVPPPEA
;
A
#
# COMPACT_ATOMS: atom_id res chain seq x y z
N MET A 1 -0.27 16.40 -28.79
CA MET A 1 -0.11 15.32 -29.78
C MET A 1 -1.38 14.49 -29.74
N ARG A 2 -2.02 14.29 -30.88
CA ARG A 2 -3.22 13.48 -30.98
C ARG A 2 -2.83 12.03 -31.26
N ILE A 3 -3.31 11.12 -30.44
CA ILE A 3 -3.13 9.68 -30.62
C ILE A 3 -4.46 9.12 -31.08
N GLU A 4 -4.47 8.52 -32.27
CA GLU A 4 -5.62 7.79 -32.80
C GLU A 4 -5.27 6.32 -32.94
N VAL A 5 -6.11 5.45 -32.39
CA VAL A 5 -5.98 4.00 -32.51
C VAL A 5 -7.27 3.44 -33.08
N THR A 6 -7.17 2.72 -34.19
CA THR A 6 -8.28 1.99 -34.78
C THR A 6 -8.09 0.49 -34.54
N VAL A 7 -9.03 -0.13 -33.85
CA VAL A 7 -9.14 -1.58 -33.73
C VAL A 7 -10.11 -2.06 -34.81
N SER A 8 -9.71 -3.07 -35.57
CA SER A 8 -10.55 -3.63 -36.63
C SER A 8 -10.61 -5.14 -36.55
N CYS A 9 -11.80 -5.70 -36.80
CA CYS A 9 -12.02 -7.14 -36.92
C CYS A 9 -12.74 -7.42 -38.25
N PRO A 10 -12.27 -8.35 -39.09
CA PRO A 10 -13.06 -8.80 -40.23
C PRO A 10 -14.36 -9.44 -39.74
N VAL A 11 -15.49 -9.05 -40.33
CA VAL A 11 -16.78 -9.66 -40.03
C VAL A 11 -17.00 -10.75 -41.06
N PHE A 12 -16.85 -11.99 -40.62
CA PHE A 12 -17.12 -13.14 -41.46
C PHE A 12 -18.62 -13.35 -41.60
N ASP A 13 -19.07 -13.47 -42.85
CA ASP A 13 -20.46 -13.78 -43.17
C ASP A 13 -20.76 -15.24 -42.79
N SER A 14 -21.07 -15.44 -41.51
CA SER A 14 -21.45 -16.74 -40.96
C SER A 14 -22.92 -16.72 -40.59
N PHE A 15 -23.52 -17.90 -40.53
CA PHE A 15 -24.93 -18.06 -40.12
C PHE A 15 -25.24 -17.33 -38.80
N ARG A 16 -24.34 -17.39 -37.81
CA ARG A 16 -24.50 -16.69 -36.52
C ARG A 16 -24.49 -15.16 -36.67
N VAL A 17 -23.61 -14.63 -37.53
CA VAL A 17 -23.52 -13.18 -37.79
C VAL A 17 -24.77 -12.69 -38.52
N GLN A 18 -25.27 -13.44 -39.50
CA GLN A 18 -26.53 -13.14 -40.19
C GLN A 18 -27.74 -13.20 -39.26
N GLN A 19 -27.83 -14.20 -38.38
CA GLN A 19 -28.89 -14.29 -37.38
C GLN A 19 -28.87 -13.11 -36.40
N VAL A 20 -27.70 -12.72 -35.89
CA VAL A 20 -27.57 -11.55 -35.00
C VAL A 20 -27.93 -10.26 -35.75
N ALA A 21 -27.49 -10.12 -37.00
CA ALA A 21 -27.84 -8.97 -37.83
C ALA A 21 -29.34 -8.87 -38.07
N GLY A 22 -30.01 -9.98 -38.41
CA GLY A 22 -31.46 -9.99 -38.63
C GLY A 22 -32.29 -9.89 -37.35
N MET A 23 -31.78 -10.38 -36.21
CA MET A 23 -32.49 -10.30 -34.92
C MET A 23 -32.46 -8.89 -34.31
N PHE A 24 -31.46 -8.08 -34.64
CA PHE A 24 -31.24 -6.75 -34.06
C PHE A 24 -31.09 -5.63 -35.11
N ASP A 25 -31.44 -5.89 -36.37
CA ASP A 25 -31.30 -4.98 -37.52
C ASP A 25 -29.91 -4.31 -37.63
N VAL A 26 -28.84 -5.07 -37.35
CA VAL A 26 -27.46 -4.56 -37.37
C VAL A 26 -26.92 -4.58 -38.80
N PRO A 27 -26.51 -3.44 -39.39
CA PRO A 27 -25.93 -3.43 -40.73
C PRO A 27 -24.57 -4.12 -40.74
N LEU A 28 -24.43 -5.15 -41.59
CA LEU A 28 -23.19 -5.89 -41.74
C LEU A 28 -22.21 -5.14 -42.66
N ALA A 29 -21.09 -4.70 -42.09
CA ALA A 29 -19.92 -4.24 -42.84
C ALA A 29 -18.90 -5.37 -42.95
N GLN A 30 -18.01 -5.33 -43.95
CA GLN A 30 -16.91 -6.30 -44.08
C GLN A 30 -15.95 -6.30 -42.87
N ARG A 31 -15.91 -5.19 -42.11
CA ARG A 31 -15.10 -5.06 -40.90
C ARG A 31 -15.86 -4.31 -39.82
N ALA A 32 -15.76 -4.79 -38.59
CA ALA A 32 -16.15 -4.06 -37.40
C ALA A 32 -14.99 -3.16 -36.99
N LEU A 33 -15.26 -1.86 -36.77
CA LEU A 33 -14.25 -0.86 -36.44
C LEU A 33 -14.59 -0.19 -35.11
N SER A 34 -13.57 -0.01 -34.26
CA SER A 34 -13.63 0.86 -33.08
C SER A 34 -12.46 1.82 -33.14
N ARG A 35 -12.75 3.13 -33.09
CA ARG A 35 -11.76 4.19 -33.12
C ARG A 35 -11.70 4.87 -31.76
N PHE A 36 -10.48 5.05 -31.26
CA PHE A 36 -10.20 5.75 -30.00
C PHE A 36 -9.25 6.90 -30.30
N ALA A 37 -9.55 8.09 -29.82
CA ALA A 37 -8.72 9.28 -30.02
C ALA A 37 -8.55 10.03 -28.70
N VAL A 38 -7.32 10.43 -28.38
CA VAL A 38 -7.01 11.24 -27.20
C VAL A 38 -5.88 12.21 -27.51
N ASP A 39 -5.96 13.40 -26.90
CA ASP A 39 -4.89 14.38 -26.93
C ASP A 39 -4.00 14.25 -25.69
N VAL A 40 -2.72 14.00 -25.92
CA VAL A 40 -1.70 13.90 -24.86
C VAL A 40 -0.57 14.90 -25.10
N PRO A 41 0.14 15.33 -24.05
CA PRO A 41 1.33 16.16 -24.20
C PRO A 41 2.42 15.45 -25.02
N GLN A 42 3.19 16.21 -25.80
CA GLN A 42 4.27 15.66 -26.65
C GLN A 42 5.31 14.87 -25.86
N TRP A 43 5.67 15.32 -24.65
CA TRP A 43 6.65 14.61 -23.81
C TRP A 43 6.18 13.20 -23.39
N LEU A 44 4.87 12.99 -23.23
CA LEU A 44 4.34 11.67 -22.89
C LEU A 44 4.38 10.75 -24.11
N GLY A 45 4.15 11.29 -25.30
CA GLY A 45 4.25 10.56 -26.58
C GLY A 45 5.70 10.26 -27.01
N ALA A 46 6.66 11.13 -26.69
CA ALA A 46 8.08 10.95 -27.03
C ALA A 46 8.75 9.86 -26.17
N GLU A 47 8.39 9.76 -24.88
CA GLU A 47 8.84 8.65 -24.02
C GLU A 47 8.41 7.27 -24.56
N CYS A 48 7.34 7.21 -25.36
CA CYS A 48 6.88 5.98 -26.02
C CYS A 48 7.85 5.52 -27.11
N GLN A 49 8.35 6.43 -27.94
CA GLN A 49 9.22 6.13 -29.08
C GLN A 49 10.60 5.66 -28.61
N GLU A 50 11.17 6.32 -27.60
CA GLU A 50 12.46 5.92 -27.01
C GLU A 50 12.42 4.55 -26.31
N ALA A 51 11.25 4.13 -25.79
CA ALA A 51 11.06 2.82 -25.17
C ALA A 51 10.92 1.70 -26.19
N GLU A 52 10.29 1.97 -27.34
CA GLU A 52 10.18 1.04 -28.48
C GLU A 52 11.56 0.78 -29.11
N ASP A 53 12.39 1.82 -29.32
CA ASP A 53 13.73 1.70 -29.91
C ASP A 53 14.71 0.89 -29.03
N ARG A 54 14.64 1.04 -27.70
CA ARG A 54 15.45 0.25 -26.76
C ARG A 54 15.03 -1.22 -26.68
N GLY A 55 13.74 -1.50 -26.88
CA GLY A 55 13.20 -2.87 -26.92
C GLY A 55 13.68 -3.64 -28.15
N GLN A 56 13.72 -2.98 -29.31
CA GLN A 56 14.17 -3.60 -30.57
C GLN A 56 15.69 -3.82 -30.61
N GLN A 57 16.48 -2.95 -29.96
CA GLN A 57 17.95 -3.14 -29.85
C GLN A 57 18.34 -4.26 -28.87
N ALA A 58 17.55 -4.52 -27.83
CA ALA A 58 17.81 -5.59 -26.86
C ALA A 58 17.54 -7.01 -27.41
N GLU A 59 16.71 -7.13 -28.46
CA GLU A 59 16.40 -8.41 -29.12
C GLU A 59 17.31 -8.72 -30.33
N SER A 60 18.11 -7.76 -30.79
CA SER A 60 18.88 -7.89 -32.05
C SER A 60 20.41 -7.82 -31.92
N GLN A 61 20.98 -7.64 -30.72
CA GLN A 61 22.44 -7.54 -30.56
C GLN A 61 22.98 -8.39 -29.41
N GLY A 62 23.58 -9.53 -29.78
CA GLY A 62 24.83 -9.95 -29.17
C GLY A 62 25.92 -8.93 -29.53
N GLU A 63 26.68 -8.52 -28.52
CA GLU A 63 27.93 -7.74 -28.57
C GLU A 63 28.24 -6.96 -29.86
N SER A 64 28.02 -5.65 -29.85
CA SER A 64 29.01 -4.71 -30.38
C SER A 64 28.85 -3.31 -29.75
N THR A 65 29.97 -2.77 -29.29
CA THR A 65 30.11 -1.47 -28.64
C THR A 65 30.16 -0.35 -29.67
N GLY A 66 29.01 0.28 -29.93
CA GLY A 66 28.91 1.52 -30.71
C GLY A 66 28.60 2.73 -29.83
N THR A 67 29.55 3.66 -29.69
CA THR A 67 29.38 4.90 -28.93
C THR A 67 28.63 5.94 -29.76
N ALA A 68 27.32 6.09 -29.56
CA ALA A 68 26.56 7.19 -30.14
C ALA A 68 26.38 8.31 -29.10
N ALA A 69 27.05 9.44 -29.33
CA ALA A 69 26.92 10.66 -28.54
C ALA A 69 25.56 11.31 -28.80
N ALA A 70 24.69 11.35 -27.77
CA ALA A 70 23.45 12.10 -27.81
C ALA A 70 23.73 13.59 -27.59
N SER A 71 23.43 14.41 -28.60
CA SER A 71 23.46 15.87 -28.48
C SER A 71 22.30 16.37 -27.60
N PRO A 72 22.48 17.43 -26.79
CA PRO A 72 21.47 17.93 -25.87
C PRO A 72 20.55 18.94 -26.56
N GLY A 73 19.33 18.53 -26.92
CA GLY A 73 18.34 19.39 -27.57
C GLY A 73 16.93 19.21 -27.04
N GLY A 74 16.51 20.09 -26.12
CA GLY A 74 15.17 20.67 -26.10
C GLY A 74 13.96 19.83 -25.64
N SER A 75 13.68 19.85 -24.33
CA SER A 75 12.46 20.45 -23.75
C SER A 75 12.42 20.13 -22.25
N ALA A 76 12.15 21.13 -21.42
CA ALA A 76 12.07 20.97 -19.97
C ALA A 76 10.84 20.13 -19.58
N GLY A 77 10.96 18.80 -19.72
CA GLY A 77 9.93 17.84 -19.34
C GLY A 77 9.72 17.88 -17.83
N ARG A 78 8.50 18.24 -17.40
CA ARG A 78 8.12 18.21 -15.98
C ARG A 78 8.32 16.79 -15.44
N SER A 79 9.09 16.64 -14.37
CA SER A 79 9.33 15.33 -13.76
C SER A 79 8.04 14.79 -13.14
N TRP A 80 7.57 13.64 -13.59
CA TRP A 80 6.46 12.90 -13.00
C TRP A 80 6.93 11.55 -12.44
N ARG A 81 6.14 11.01 -11.52
CA ARG A 81 6.35 9.71 -10.87
C ARG A 81 5.14 8.81 -10.97
N ILE A 82 3.93 9.37 -10.96
CA ILE A 82 2.69 8.60 -10.98
C ILE A 82 1.74 9.17 -12.03
N GLY A 83 1.22 8.30 -12.90
CA GLY A 83 0.21 8.60 -13.89
C GLY A 83 -1.03 7.73 -13.72
N LEU A 84 -2.15 8.18 -14.26
CA LEU A 84 -3.43 7.47 -14.20
C LEU A 84 -4.19 7.60 -15.51
N ILE A 85 -4.63 6.47 -16.07
CA ILE A 85 -5.60 6.39 -17.17
C ILE A 85 -6.90 5.83 -16.59
N VAL A 86 -7.96 6.62 -16.64
CA VAL A 86 -9.31 6.24 -16.16
C VAL A 86 -10.33 6.26 -17.28
N GLY A 87 -11.38 5.46 -17.16
CA GLY A 87 -12.48 5.45 -18.13
C GLY A 87 -13.42 4.27 -17.96
N PRO A 88 -14.69 4.37 -18.41
CA PRO A 88 -15.62 3.26 -18.36
C PRO A 88 -15.11 2.06 -19.17
N SER A 89 -15.67 0.88 -18.91
CA SER A 89 -15.37 -0.31 -19.71
C SER A 89 -15.68 -0.05 -21.19
N GLY A 90 -14.82 -0.54 -22.09
CA GLY A 90 -14.97 -0.31 -23.53
C GLY A 90 -14.46 1.05 -24.04
N SER A 91 -14.02 1.97 -23.18
CA SER A 91 -13.50 3.31 -23.58
C SER A 91 -12.15 3.29 -24.31
N GLY A 92 -11.52 2.13 -24.49
CA GLY A 92 -10.20 2.02 -25.15
C GLY A 92 -9.00 2.29 -24.22
N LYS A 93 -9.21 2.37 -22.90
CA LYS A 93 -8.14 2.56 -21.88
C LYS A 93 -6.93 1.64 -22.08
N THR A 94 -7.17 0.34 -22.24
CA THR A 94 -6.13 -0.68 -22.47
C THR A 94 -5.46 -0.51 -23.83
N THR A 95 -6.21 -0.10 -24.84
CA THR A 95 -5.71 0.13 -26.21
C THR A 95 -4.77 1.32 -26.25
N ILE A 96 -5.16 2.45 -25.65
CA ILE A 96 -4.31 3.63 -25.51
C ILE A 96 -3.10 3.35 -24.63
N ALA A 97 -3.27 2.66 -23.49
CA ALA A 97 -2.16 2.29 -22.62
C ALA A 97 -1.14 1.38 -23.33
N ARG A 98 -1.60 0.47 -24.20
CA ARG A 98 -0.72 -0.36 -25.04
C ARG A 98 0.06 0.47 -26.06
N ARG A 99 -0.58 1.48 -26.66
CA ARG A 99 0.10 2.38 -27.61
C ARG A 99 1.10 3.30 -26.92
N LEU A 100 0.80 3.76 -25.71
CA LEU A 100 1.66 4.67 -24.94
C LEU A 100 2.80 3.95 -24.22
N PHE A 101 2.54 2.78 -23.65
CA PHE A 101 3.49 2.14 -22.74
C PHE A 101 4.00 0.80 -23.24
N GLY A 102 3.51 0.28 -24.37
CA GLY A 102 4.05 -0.90 -25.09
C GLY A 102 4.69 -1.96 -24.17
N PRO A 103 6.03 -2.05 -24.12
CA PRO A 103 6.76 -3.02 -23.30
C PRO A 103 6.71 -2.78 -21.78
N ALA A 104 6.49 -1.54 -21.35
CA ALA A 104 6.27 -1.18 -19.94
C ALA A 104 4.87 -1.55 -19.43
N LEU A 105 3.92 -1.91 -20.31
CA LEU A 105 2.60 -2.38 -19.90
C LEU A 105 2.68 -3.82 -19.36
N TYR A 106 2.53 -3.94 -18.05
CA TYR A 106 2.51 -5.22 -17.35
C TYR A 106 1.30 -6.06 -17.78
N ARG A 107 1.60 -7.28 -18.24
CA ARG A 107 0.62 -8.34 -18.43
C ARG A 107 0.80 -9.40 -17.35
N PRO A 108 -0.29 -9.81 -16.67
CA PRO A 108 -0.25 -10.91 -15.73
C PRO A 108 0.36 -12.16 -16.38
N GLN A 109 1.31 -12.77 -15.70
CA GLN A 109 1.89 -14.06 -16.08
C GLN A 109 1.35 -15.15 -15.17
N PRO A 110 1.27 -16.41 -15.61
CA PRO A 110 0.92 -17.52 -14.74
C PRO A 110 1.86 -17.58 -13.52
N TRP A 111 1.33 -17.91 -12.35
CA TRP A 111 2.12 -18.20 -11.16
C TRP A 111 2.30 -19.71 -11.04
N PRO A 112 3.51 -20.21 -10.74
CA PRO A 112 3.73 -21.63 -10.45
C PRO A 112 2.83 -22.13 -9.31
N ALA A 113 2.21 -23.30 -9.49
CA ALA A 113 1.30 -23.86 -8.50
C ALA A 113 2.03 -24.54 -7.33
N ASP A 114 3.27 -24.95 -7.54
CA ASP A 114 4.10 -25.77 -6.66
C ASP A 114 5.14 -24.97 -5.86
N ARG A 115 5.09 -23.63 -5.92
CA ARG A 115 6.08 -22.76 -5.26
C ARG A 115 5.44 -21.71 -4.38
N ALA A 116 6.16 -21.31 -3.35
CA ALA A 116 5.81 -20.15 -2.53
C ALA A 116 5.93 -18.86 -3.35
N VAL A 117 5.08 -17.87 -3.04
CA VAL A 117 5.10 -16.56 -3.70
C VAL A 117 6.50 -15.92 -3.65
N VAL A 118 7.19 -16.01 -2.52
CA VAL A 118 8.53 -15.42 -2.35
C VAL A 118 9.58 -16.00 -3.31
N ASP A 119 9.41 -17.24 -3.77
CA ASP A 119 10.35 -17.93 -4.67
C ASP A 119 10.07 -17.64 -6.15
N CYS A 120 9.00 -16.90 -6.45
CA CYS A 120 8.52 -16.64 -7.81
C CYS A 120 9.01 -15.29 -8.38
N PHE A 121 10.00 -14.65 -7.75
CA PHE A 121 10.56 -13.34 -8.17
C PHE A 121 11.96 -13.44 -8.81
N GLY A 122 12.37 -14.63 -9.27
CA GLY A 122 13.66 -14.87 -9.92
C GLY A 122 14.86 -14.63 -8.98
N ASN A 123 15.98 -14.18 -9.54
CA ASN A 123 17.25 -14.02 -8.80
C ASN A 123 17.36 -12.72 -7.97
N ARG A 124 16.22 -12.07 -7.66
CA ARG A 124 16.21 -10.84 -6.85
C ARG A 124 16.62 -11.13 -5.41
N SER A 125 17.27 -10.18 -4.76
CA SER A 125 17.67 -10.36 -3.36
C SER A 125 16.45 -10.42 -2.44
N ILE A 126 16.53 -11.18 -1.34
CA ILE A 126 15.44 -11.25 -0.35
C ILE A 126 15.10 -9.86 0.23
N LYS A 127 16.08 -8.96 0.30
CA LYS A 127 15.89 -7.58 0.76
C LYS A 127 15.01 -6.78 -0.21
N GLU A 128 15.22 -6.93 -1.50
CA GLU A 128 14.39 -6.29 -2.54
C GLU A 128 12.98 -6.90 -2.56
N ILE A 129 12.88 -8.23 -2.55
CA ILE A 129 11.59 -8.94 -2.58
C ILE A 129 10.73 -8.53 -1.38
N THR A 130 11.22 -8.72 -0.15
CA THR A 130 10.48 -8.34 1.06
C THR A 130 10.26 -6.84 1.15
N GLY A 131 11.19 -6.05 0.61
CA GLY A 131 11.10 -4.61 0.44
C GLY A 131 9.89 -4.20 -0.39
N THR A 132 9.73 -4.80 -1.58
CA THR A 132 8.65 -4.50 -2.52
C THR A 132 7.32 -5.09 -2.07
N LEU A 133 7.28 -6.33 -1.57
CA LEU A 133 6.05 -6.94 -1.03
C LEU A 133 5.47 -6.09 0.11
N THR A 134 6.32 -5.63 1.02
CA THR A 134 5.91 -4.70 2.09
C THR A 134 5.44 -3.36 1.53
N ALA A 135 6.08 -2.85 0.46
CA ALA A 135 5.74 -1.57 -0.14
C ALA A 135 4.36 -1.55 -0.79
N VAL A 136 3.94 -2.66 -1.40
CA VAL A 136 2.60 -2.84 -1.98
C VAL A 136 1.54 -3.24 -0.95
N GLY A 137 1.88 -3.25 0.35
CA GLY A 137 0.96 -3.64 1.41
C GLY A 137 0.76 -5.16 1.55
N PHE A 138 1.62 -5.98 0.94
CA PHE A 138 1.67 -7.43 1.18
C PHE A 138 2.76 -7.73 2.21
N GLY A 139 2.52 -7.32 3.47
CA GLY A 139 3.53 -7.31 4.54
C GLY A 139 3.48 -8.51 5.49
N SER A 140 2.81 -9.60 5.12
CA SER A 140 2.61 -10.78 5.98
C SER A 140 3.57 -11.91 5.59
N PRO A 141 4.64 -12.20 6.38
CA PRO A 141 5.55 -13.31 6.09
C PRO A 141 4.87 -14.68 5.95
N PRO A 142 3.85 -15.03 6.76
CA PRO A 142 3.09 -16.26 6.56
C PRO A 142 2.38 -16.31 5.21
N SER A 143 2.00 -15.17 4.62
CA SER A 143 1.40 -15.13 3.27
C SER A 143 2.46 -15.28 2.18
N TRP A 144 3.72 -14.87 2.42
CA TRP A 144 4.81 -14.96 1.42
C TRP A 144 5.22 -16.40 1.11
N ILE A 145 5.07 -17.30 2.08
CA ILE A 145 5.44 -18.72 1.95
C ILE A 145 4.28 -19.60 1.44
N LYS A 146 3.11 -19.02 1.16
CA LYS A 146 1.98 -19.74 0.57
C LYS A 146 2.10 -19.78 -0.95
N PRO A 147 1.51 -20.79 -1.61
CA PRO A 147 1.35 -20.75 -3.05
C PRO A 147 0.32 -19.68 -3.45
N TYR A 148 0.47 -19.11 -4.65
CA TYR A 148 -0.33 -17.99 -5.13
C TYR A 148 -1.85 -18.27 -5.09
N HIS A 149 -2.26 -19.48 -5.46
CA HIS A 149 -3.67 -19.88 -5.51
C HIS A 149 -4.34 -19.99 -4.12
N ALA A 150 -3.56 -20.04 -3.03
CA ALA A 150 -4.08 -20.07 -1.66
C ALA A 150 -4.27 -18.66 -1.06
N LEU A 151 -3.96 -17.61 -1.81
CA LEU A 151 -4.09 -16.21 -1.40
C LEU A 151 -5.48 -15.66 -1.73
N SER A 152 -5.93 -14.66 -0.98
CA SER A 152 -7.16 -13.91 -1.33
C SER A 152 -6.96 -13.07 -2.60
N ASN A 153 -8.04 -12.65 -3.26
CA ASN A 153 -7.95 -11.77 -4.44
C ASN A 153 -7.15 -10.49 -4.18
N GLY A 154 -7.30 -9.90 -3.00
CA GLY A 154 -6.52 -8.72 -2.59
C GLY A 154 -5.03 -9.00 -2.36
N GLU A 155 -4.70 -10.17 -1.80
CA GLU A 155 -3.31 -10.62 -1.67
C GLU A 155 -2.68 -10.93 -3.04
N GLN A 156 -3.42 -11.63 -3.91
CA GLN A 156 -3.03 -11.96 -5.28
C GLN A 156 -2.73 -10.69 -6.11
N PHE A 157 -3.64 -9.71 -6.08
CA PHE A 157 -3.45 -8.41 -6.73
C PHE A 157 -2.14 -7.74 -6.30
N ARG A 158 -1.84 -7.74 -4.99
CA ARG A 158 -0.60 -7.15 -4.46
C ARG A 158 0.63 -7.96 -4.89
N CYS A 159 0.54 -9.28 -5.04
CA CYS A 159 1.63 -10.09 -5.59
C CYS A 159 1.91 -9.75 -7.06
N ASP A 160 0.87 -9.62 -7.88
CA ASP A 160 1.01 -9.22 -9.28
C ASP A 160 1.62 -7.84 -9.42
N LEU A 161 1.17 -6.90 -8.60
CA LEU A 161 1.73 -5.56 -8.53
C LEU A 161 3.21 -5.56 -8.11
N ALA A 162 3.58 -6.36 -7.09
CA ALA A 162 4.98 -6.51 -6.68
C ALA A 162 5.83 -7.09 -7.82
N ARG A 163 5.30 -8.08 -8.54
CA ARG A 163 5.96 -8.69 -9.70
C ARG A 163 6.15 -7.68 -10.83
N ALA A 164 5.16 -6.84 -11.09
CA ALA A 164 5.25 -5.76 -12.07
C ALA A 164 6.35 -4.75 -11.72
N LEU A 165 6.40 -4.31 -10.46
CA LEU A 165 7.38 -3.33 -9.98
C LEU A 165 8.81 -3.91 -9.99
N LEU A 166 8.99 -5.18 -9.60
CA LEU A 166 10.30 -5.84 -9.58
C LEU A 166 10.92 -6.05 -10.97
N ARG A 167 10.15 -5.97 -12.07
CA ARG A 167 10.69 -5.99 -13.44
C ARG A 167 11.52 -4.75 -13.74
N VAL A 168 11.11 -3.61 -13.21
CA VAL A 168 11.72 -2.30 -13.50
C VAL A 168 12.63 -1.80 -12.38
N THR A 169 12.47 -2.34 -11.16
CA THR A 169 13.36 -2.04 -10.03
C THR A 169 14.49 -3.07 -9.94
N GLY A 170 15.68 -2.72 -10.46
CA GLY A 170 16.96 -3.46 -10.39
C GLY A 170 17.64 -3.53 -11.76
N GLU A 171 18.90 -3.15 -12.01
CA GLU A 171 20.11 -3.05 -11.17
C GLU A 171 20.84 -1.70 -11.33
N GLY A 172 21.47 -1.23 -10.25
CA GLY A 172 22.53 -0.21 -10.24
C GLY A 172 23.78 -0.67 -9.47
N CYS A 173 23.96 -1.98 -9.28
CA CYS A 173 25.14 -2.54 -8.66
C CYS A 173 25.36 -3.97 -9.16
N GLN A 174 25.91 -4.10 -10.37
CA GLN A 174 26.63 -5.31 -10.73
C GLN A 174 28.02 -5.20 -10.10
N VAL A 175 28.32 -6.10 -9.17
CA VAL A 175 29.71 -6.39 -8.80
C VAL A 175 30.20 -7.43 -9.81
N THR A 176 30.70 -6.98 -10.96
CA THR A 176 31.56 -7.83 -11.79
C THR A 176 32.96 -7.75 -11.20
N GLY A 177 33.48 -8.88 -10.74
CA GLY A 177 34.84 -8.94 -10.23
C GLY A 177 35.24 -10.33 -9.76
N GLU A 178 35.44 -11.25 -10.69
CA GLU A 178 36.61 -12.11 -10.56
C GLU A 178 37.79 -11.31 -11.13
N GLY A 179 38.63 -10.78 -10.24
CA GLY A 179 39.75 -9.90 -10.60
C GLY A 179 39.79 -8.66 -9.73
N GLY A 180 40.58 -8.71 -8.65
CA GLY A 180 40.67 -7.65 -7.65
C GLY A 180 41.32 -6.36 -8.17
N GLN A 181 40.52 -5.46 -8.71
CA GLN A 181 40.80 -4.02 -8.69
C GLN A 181 39.53 -3.26 -8.30
N ALA A 182 39.61 -2.55 -7.18
CA ALA A 182 38.53 -1.72 -6.65
C ALA A 182 38.32 -0.50 -7.56
N LEU A 183 37.52 -0.66 -8.61
CA LEU A 183 36.90 0.46 -9.30
C LEU A 183 35.69 0.90 -8.47
N LEU A 184 35.72 2.15 -7.97
CA LEU A 184 34.56 2.80 -7.35
C LEU A 184 33.34 2.61 -8.26
N PRO A 185 32.16 2.23 -7.73
CA PRO A 185 30.99 2.03 -8.56
C PRO A 185 30.65 3.35 -9.24
N VAL A 186 30.77 3.39 -10.57
CA VAL A 186 30.21 4.48 -11.37
C VAL A 186 28.70 4.41 -11.15
N ILE A 187 28.17 5.25 -10.25
CA ILE A 187 26.72 5.42 -10.06
C ILE A 187 26.21 6.11 -11.34
N ARG A 188 25.94 5.32 -12.37
CA ARG A 188 25.17 5.81 -13.51
C ARG A 188 23.75 6.04 -12.99
N HIS A 189 23.36 7.30 -12.84
CA HIS A 189 21.98 7.68 -12.57
C HIS A 189 21.11 7.22 -13.76
N ARG A 190 20.63 5.97 -13.72
CA ARG A 190 19.67 5.47 -14.69
C ARG A 190 18.35 6.19 -14.44
N PRO A 191 17.69 6.76 -15.46
CA PRO A 191 16.37 7.34 -15.29
C PRO A 191 15.39 6.28 -14.79
N PRO A 192 14.44 6.63 -13.90
CA PRO A 192 13.47 5.69 -13.37
C PRO A 192 12.67 5.10 -14.52
N GLN A 193 12.65 3.77 -14.61
CA GLN A 193 11.87 3.06 -15.62
C GLN A 193 10.38 3.17 -15.34
N THR A 194 9.59 3.23 -16.39
CA THR A 194 8.13 3.27 -16.32
C THR A 194 7.56 1.86 -16.27
N VAL A 195 6.57 1.65 -15.41
CA VAL A 195 5.70 0.45 -15.42
C VAL A 195 4.25 0.91 -15.48
N ALA A 196 3.51 0.40 -16.47
CA ALA A 196 2.07 0.60 -16.59
C ALA A 196 1.35 -0.68 -16.16
N PHE A 197 0.33 -0.56 -15.30
CA PHE A 197 -0.40 -1.69 -14.75
C PHE A 197 -1.86 -1.60 -15.20
N ASP A 198 -2.28 -2.54 -16.05
CA ASP A 198 -3.67 -2.62 -16.53
C ASP A 198 -4.59 -3.30 -15.52
N GLU A 199 -5.89 -3.00 -15.61
CA GLU A 199 -6.91 -3.52 -14.69
C GLU A 199 -6.58 -3.25 -13.22
N PHE A 200 -5.98 -2.08 -12.97
CA PHE A 200 -5.54 -1.69 -11.65
C PHE A 200 -6.73 -1.63 -10.69
N THR A 201 -6.67 -2.44 -9.62
CA THR A 201 -7.68 -2.57 -8.56
C THR A 201 -9.06 -3.08 -9.00
N SER A 202 -9.22 -3.71 -10.17
CA SER A 202 -10.54 -4.18 -10.61
C SER A 202 -11.07 -5.41 -9.84
N VAL A 203 -10.17 -6.26 -9.31
CA VAL A 203 -10.52 -7.54 -8.65
C VAL A 203 -10.60 -7.48 -7.12
N VAL A 204 -10.47 -6.29 -6.52
CA VAL A 204 -10.41 -6.11 -5.06
C VAL A 204 -11.62 -5.31 -4.56
N ASP A 205 -11.90 -5.31 -3.26
CA ASP A 205 -12.90 -4.38 -2.71
C ASP A 205 -12.37 -2.93 -2.74
N ARG A 206 -13.27 -1.96 -2.62
CA ARG A 206 -12.94 -0.54 -2.77
C ARG A 206 -12.04 -0.01 -1.66
N ASN A 207 -12.13 -0.52 -0.44
CA ASN A 207 -11.24 -0.10 0.64
C ASN A 207 -9.82 -0.63 0.41
N VAL A 208 -9.67 -1.89 -0.01
CA VAL A 208 -8.37 -2.44 -0.42
C VAL A 208 -7.78 -1.66 -1.59
N ALA A 209 -8.58 -1.31 -2.59
CA ALA A 209 -8.15 -0.50 -3.73
C ALA A 209 -7.53 0.84 -3.28
N ARG A 210 -8.21 1.54 -2.38
CA ARG A 210 -7.77 2.83 -1.80
C ARG A 210 -6.48 2.67 -0.99
N VAL A 211 -6.41 1.66 -0.12
CA VAL A 211 -5.21 1.38 0.70
C VAL A 211 -4.02 1.03 -0.18
N ALA A 212 -4.19 0.13 -1.14
CA ALA A 212 -3.11 -0.29 -2.03
C ALA A 212 -2.59 0.90 -2.85
N SER A 213 -3.49 1.73 -3.39
CA SER A 213 -3.14 2.95 -4.11
C SER A 213 -2.29 3.91 -3.28
N ALA A 214 -2.70 4.14 -2.02
CA ALA A 214 -1.93 4.99 -1.11
C ALA A 214 -0.58 4.37 -0.70
N ALA A 215 -0.50 3.05 -0.53
CA ALA A 215 0.73 2.33 -0.22
C ALA A 215 1.77 2.48 -1.34
N ILE A 216 1.36 2.27 -2.60
CA ILE A 216 2.22 2.42 -3.79
C ILE A 216 2.67 3.87 -3.93
N ALA A 217 1.73 4.81 -3.86
CA ALA A 217 2.04 6.23 -3.98
C ALA A 217 3.07 6.66 -2.95
N LYS A 218 2.92 6.22 -1.69
CA LYS A 218 3.91 6.45 -0.62
C LYS A 218 5.26 5.80 -0.94
N ALA A 219 5.27 4.57 -1.43
CA ALA A 219 6.50 3.85 -1.73
C ALA A 219 7.31 4.50 -2.87
N ILE A 220 6.65 4.95 -3.94
CA ILE A 220 7.29 5.67 -5.04
C ILE A 220 7.74 7.05 -4.59
N ARG A 221 6.88 7.80 -3.88
CA ARG A 221 7.19 9.17 -3.48
C ARG A 221 8.32 9.26 -2.45
N SER A 222 8.45 8.26 -1.58
CA SER A 222 9.55 8.14 -0.62
C SER A 222 10.86 7.61 -1.22
N GLY A 223 10.89 7.30 -2.53
CA GLY A 223 12.07 6.75 -3.20
C GLY A 223 12.37 5.29 -2.86
N ARG A 224 11.48 4.60 -2.12
CA ARG A 224 11.61 3.17 -1.84
C ARG A 224 11.44 2.33 -3.10
N LEU A 225 10.62 2.80 -4.04
CA LEU A 225 10.48 2.26 -5.39
C LEU A 225 10.98 3.30 -6.38
N GLY A 226 12.10 3.01 -7.04
CA GLY A 226 12.74 3.88 -8.02
C GLY A 226 12.15 3.72 -9.42
N CYS A 227 10.84 3.87 -9.57
CA CYS A 227 10.15 3.72 -10.84
C CYS A 227 9.12 4.84 -11.07
N ARG A 228 8.71 5.01 -12.32
CA ARG A 228 7.48 5.72 -12.68
C ARG A 228 6.35 4.70 -12.81
N PHE A 229 5.17 5.01 -12.30
CA PHE A 229 4.04 4.08 -12.28
C PHE A 229 2.85 4.68 -13.00
N VAL A 230 2.20 3.91 -13.87
CA VAL A 230 0.96 4.30 -14.52
C VAL A 230 -0.12 3.27 -14.18
N ALA A 231 -1.18 3.71 -13.51
CA ALA A 231 -2.36 2.86 -13.30
C ALA A 231 -3.33 3.02 -14.47
N VAL A 232 -3.92 1.92 -14.94
CA VAL A 232 -5.04 1.94 -15.90
C VAL A 232 -6.22 1.25 -15.24
N THR A 233 -7.33 1.95 -15.06
CA THR A 233 -8.47 1.43 -14.30
C THR A 233 -9.80 2.03 -14.77
N CYS A 234 -10.90 1.35 -14.48
CA CYS A 234 -12.24 1.94 -14.64
C CYS A 234 -12.75 2.65 -13.36
N HIS A 235 -12.00 2.54 -12.27
CA HIS A 235 -12.42 3.02 -10.96
C HIS A 235 -11.84 4.41 -10.69
N TYR A 236 -12.72 5.41 -10.59
CA TYR A 236 -12.32 6.79 -10.31
C TYR A 236 -11.97 7.03 -8.82
N ASP A 237 -12.44 6.16 -7.92
CA ASP A 237 -12.29 6.33 -6.47
C ASP A 237 -10.85 6.16 -5.97
N VAL A 238 -9.96 5.57 -6.76
CA VAL A 238 -8.53 5.46 -6.41
C VAL A 238 -7.72 6.72 -6.71
N THR A 239 -8.27 7.66 -7.50
CA THR A 239 -7.55 8.85 -7.98
C THR A 239 -6.97 9.67 -6.81
N GLU A 240 -7.79 9.96 -5.81
CA GLU A 240 -7.37 10.75 -4.64
C GLU A 240 -6.40 9.99 -3.70
N TRP A 241 -6.38 8.67 -3.77
CA TRP A 241 -5.51 7.83 -2.95
C TRP A 241 -4.14 7.63 -3.60
N LEU A 242 -4.15 7.41 -4.91
CA LEU A 242 -2.98 7.30 -5.75
C LEU A 242 -2.28 8.66 -5.90
N THR A 243 -3.03 9.76 -5.86
CA THR A 243 -2.52 11.13 -6.03
C THR A 243 -1.63 11.23 -7.27
N PRO A 244 -2.11 10.89 -8.48
CA PRO A 244 -1.27 10.91 -9.67
C PRO A 244 -0.82 12.35 -9.98
N ASP A 245 0.31 12.48 -10.66
CA ASP A 245 0.80 13.78 -11.15
C ASP A 245 0.01 14.22 -12.41
N TRP A 246 -0.51 13.24 -13.17
CA TRP A 246 -1.40 13.46 -14.30
C TRP A 246 -2.49 12.39 -14.41
N VAL A 247 -3.64 12.78 -14.97
CA VAL A 247 -4.79 11.91 -15.24
C VAL A 247 -5.20 12.06 -16.70
N LEU A 248 -5.35 10.94 -17.40
CA LEU A 248 -5.99 10.84 -18.71
C LEU A 248 -7.36 10.19 -18.52
N ASP A 249 -8.43 10.94 -18.71
CA ASP A 249 -9.79 10.43 -18.63
C ASP A 249 -10.32 10.11 -20.03
N MET A 250 -10.48 8.81 -20.30
CA MET A 250 -10.96 8.26 -21.56
C MET A 250 -12.45 8.51 -21.79
N ALA A 251 -13.23 8.81 -20.74
CA ALA A 251 -14.64 9.16 -20.91
C ALA A 251 -14.79 10.55 -21.53
N SER A 252 -14.00 11.51 -21.05
CA SER A 252 -14.01 12.90 -21.51
C SER A 252 -12.95 13.20 -22.58
N ALA A 253 -12.08 12.24 -22.88
CA ALA A 253 -10.87 12.40 -23.70
C ALA A 253 -9.97 13.56 -23.23
N THR A 254 -9.95 13.84 -21.92
CA THR A 254 -9.18 14.96 -21.35
C THR A 254 -7.92 14.51 -20.65
N PHE A 255 -6.84 15.25 -20.86
CA PHE A 255 -5.61 15.14 -20.09
C PHE A 255 -5.53 16.27 -19.06
N GLN A 256 -5.28 15.93 -17.80
CA GLN A 256 -5.17 16.88 -16.70
C GLN A 256 -3.88 16.66 -15.93
N TRP A 257 -3.12 17.74 -15.70
CA TRP A 257 -2.00 17.74 -14.77
C TRP A 257 -2.46 18.30 -13.43
N ARG A 258 -2.66 17.45 -12.43
CA ARG A 258 -3.15 17.86 -11.11
C ARG A 258 -2.68 16.91 -10.03
N CYS A 259 -2.10 17.46 -8.96
CA CYS A 259 -1.90 16.73 -7.72
C CYS A 259 -3.11 16.96 -6.82
N LEU A 260 -3.97 15.95 -6.67
CA LEU A 260 -5.06 16.02 -5.69
C LEU A 260 -4.52 15.71 -4.28
N PRO A 261 -4.96 16.44 -3.23
CA PRO A 261 -4.63 16.09 -1.86
C PRO A 261 -5.33 14.79 -1.48
N ARG A 262 -4.62 13.89 -0.78
CA ARG A 262 -5.19 12.63 -0.31
C ARG A 262 -6.18 12.87 0.85
N PRO A 263 -7.33 12.18 0.89
CA PRO A 263 -8.22 12.19 2.04
C PRO A 263 -7.52 11.68 3.31
N PRO A 264 -7.79 12.26 4.49
CA PRO A 264 -7.21 11.78 5.74
C PRO A 264 -7.75 10.39 6.10
N ILE A 265 -6.86 9.47 6.50
CA ILE A 265 -7.27 8.20 7.10
C ILE A 265 -7.63 8.46 8.55
N GLN A 266 -8.92 8.44 8.89
CA GLN A 266 -9.38 8.69 10.25
C GLN A 266 -9.46 7.38 11.04
N LEU A 267 -8.67 7.31 12.12
CA LEU A 267 -8.63 6.16 13.01
C LEU A 267 -9.16 6.53 14.39
N ALA A 268 -10.10 5.76 14.89
CA ALA A 268 -10.47 5.73 16.29
C ALA A 268 -9.65 4.67 17.03
N ILE A 269 -9.00 5.04 18.14
CA ILE A 269 -8.29 4.07 18.98
C ILE A 269 -9.08 3.84 20.26
N VAL A 270 -9.40 2.58 20.54
CA VAL A 270 -10.17 2.18 21.72
C VAL A 270 -9.45 1.08 22.50
N ARG A 271 -9.55 1.14 23.83
CA ARG A 271 -9.17 0.02 24.71
C ARG A 271 -10.18 -1.11 24.48
N CYS A 272 -9.71 -2.35 24.36
CA CYS A 272 -10.56 -3.49 24.05
C CYS A 272 -10.26 -4.72 24.90
N ARG A 273 -11.19 -5.68 24.90
CA ARG A 273 -10.99 -6.99 25.54
C ARG A 273 -10.11 -7.88 24.67
N SER A 274 -9.37 -8.79 25.31
CA SER A 274 -8.50 -9.77 24.64
C SER A 274 -9.21 -10.61 23.57
N ARG A 275 -10.53 -10.81 23.66
CA ARG A 275 -11.33 -11.51 22.64
C ARG A 275 -11.19 -10.90 21.23
N ALA A 276 -10.96 -9.58 21.12
CA ALA A 276 -10.74 -8.91 19.84
C ALA A 276 -9.53 -9.49 19.07
N TRP A 277 -8.55 -10.07 19.79
CA TRP A 277 -7.39 -10.73 19.21
C TRP A 277 -7.74 -11.86 18.23
N ARG A 278 -8.90 -12.52 18.39
CA ARG A 278 -9.32 -13.61 17.49
C ARG A 278 -9.37 -13.19 16.02
N LEU A 279 -9.70 -11.92 15.74
CA LEU A 279 -9.71 -11.36 14.39
C LEU A 279 -8.30 -11.19 13.79
N PHE A 280 -7.27 -11.06 14.62
CA PHE A 280 -5.91 -10.72 14.19
C PHE A 280 -4.91 -11.86 14.36
N ALA A 281 -5.24 -12.86 15.17
CA ALA A 281 -4.34 -13.94 15.56
C ALA A 281 -3.77 -14.71 14.35
N HIS A 282 -4.60 -14.96 13.33
CA HIS A 282 -4.20 -15.66 12.10
C HIS A 282 -3.21 -14.87 11.23
N HIS A 283 -3.15 -13.55 11.41
CA HIS A 283 -2.25 -12.66 10.67
C HIS A 283 -0.95 -12.37 11.44
N HIS A 284 -0.77 -12.93 12.64
CA HIS A 284 0.43 -12.76 13.42
C HIS A 284 1.43 -13.89 13.17
N TYR A 285 2.64 -13.53 12.77
CA TYR A 285 3.63 -14.46 12.24
C TYR A 285 4.39 -15.32 13.27
N LEU A 286 4.23 -15.08 14.59
CA LEU A 286 4.90 -15.87 15.64
C LEU A 286 3.99 -16.89 16.31
N SER A 287 3.06 -16.40 17.12
CA SER A 287 2.13 -17.19 17.92
C SER A 287 0.76 -16.53 17.91
N GLY A 288 -0.28 -17.33 17.71
CA GLY A 288 -1.67 -16.93 17.85
C GLY A 288 -2.13 -16.81 19.30
N GLN A 289 -1.29 -17.13 20.29
CA GLN A 289 -1.63 -16.95 21.70
C GLN A 289 -1.32 -15.51 22.16
N LEU A 290 -2.19 -15.00 23.04
CA LEU A 290 -2.05 -13.71 23.69
C LEU A 290 -1.97 -13.93 25.20
N ASN A 291 -1.05 -13.23 25.87
CA ASN A 291 -0.92 -13.32 27.32
C ASN A 291 -2.16 -12.69 28.00
N PRO A 292 -2.79 -13.35 29.00
CA PRO A 292 -4.00 -12.85 29.65
C PRO A 292 -3.87 -11.47 30.32
N SER A 293 -2.66 -11.11 30.76
CA SER A 293 -2.36 -9.79 31.37
C SER A 293 -2.15 -8.66 30.34
N ALA A 294 -2.28 -8.95 29.04
CA ALA A 294 -2.07 -7.97 28.00
C ALA A 294 -3.15 -6.89 28.01
N GLN A 295 -2.73 -5.63 28.00
CA GLN A 295 -3.64 -4.54 27.69
C GLN A 295 -3.75 -4.40 26.17
N CYS A 296 -4.99 -4.38 25.69
CA CYS A 296 -5.31 -4.50 24.28
C CYS A 296 -5.96 -3.21 23.76
N PHE A 297 -5.55 -2.82 22.56
CA PHE A 297 -6.02 -1.64 21.87
C PHE A 297 -6.41 -2.01 20.43
N LEU A 298 -7.49 -1.41 19.96
CA LEU A 298 -8.02 -1.60 18.62
C LEU A 298 -8.04 -0.28 17.87
N ALA A 299 -7.54 -0.28 16.64
CA ALA A 299 -7.76 0.81 15.69
C ALA A 299 -8.98 0.48 14.83
N LEU A 300 -9.93 1.39 14.81
CA LEU A 300 -11.13 1.37 14.00
C LEU A 300 -11.00 2.44 12.91
N TRP A 301 -11.16 2.07 11.64
CA TRP A 301 -11.24 3.05 10.56
C TRP A 301 -12.68 3.55 10.46
N ILE A 302 -12.85 4.86 10.63
CA ILE A 302 -14.12 5.56 10.42
C ILE A 302 -14.34 5.75 8.92
N THR A 303 -15.33 5.05 8.36
CA THR A 303 -15.69 5.14 6.94
C THR A 303 -16.96 5.97 6.81
N GLY A 304 -16.91 7.14 6.15
CA GLY A 304 -18.10 7.94 5.89
C GLY A 304 -17.79 9.38 5.49
N ASP A 305 -18.58 9.94 4.58
CA ASP A 305 -18.52 11.33 4.08
C ASP A 305 -18.96 12.39 5.11
N GLY A 306 -18.98 12.07 6.40
CA GLY A 306 -19.31 13.01 7.49
C GLY A 306 -18.24 14.07 7.77
N CYS A 307 -17.25 14.22 6.88
CA CYS A 307 -16.18 15.21 7.00
C CYS A 307 -16.14 16.19 5.82
N ARG A 308 -17.29 16.45 5.17
CA ARG A 308 -17.50 17.77 4.57
C ARG A 308 -17.98 18.69 5.69
N GLY A 309 -17.17 19.69 6.02
CA GLY A 309 -17.32 20.47 7.23
C GLY A 309 -18.69 21.14 7.36
N THR A 310 -19.20 21.16 8.58
CA THR A 310 -20.06 22.23 9.07
C THR A 310 -19.60 22.59 10.47
N GLY A 311 -18.90 23.72 10.57
CA GLY A 311 -18.89 24.50 11.79
C GLY A 311 -20.27 25.15 11.93
N GLU A 312 -21.29 24.38 12.31
CA GLU A 312 -22.58 24.92 12.69
C GLU A 312 -23.09 24.19 13.92
N ARG A 313 -23.29 24.98 14.99
CA ARG A 313 -24.02 24.59 16.18
C ARG A 313 -25.45 24.24 15.79
N CYS A 314 -25.74 22.96 15.55
CA CYS A 314 -27.11 22.47 15.59
C CYS A 314 -27.61 22.51 17.04
N ARG A 315 -28.28 23.61 17.40
CA ARG A 315 -29.25 23.63 18.50
C ARG A 315 -30.41 22.73 18.11
N VAL A 316 -30.46 21.53 18.67
CA VAL A 316 -31.69 20.72 18.64
C VAL A 316 -32.60 21.29 19.74
N LYS A 317 -33.63 22.03 19.31
CA LYS A 317 -34.84 22.26 20.10
C LYS A 317 -35.48 20.90 20.37
N GLY A 318 -35.90 20.69 21.61
CA GLY A 318 -36.67 19.52 21.99
C GLY A 318 -37.98 19.45 21.23
N ASP A 319 -38.45 18.23 20.99
CA ASP A 319 -39.80 17.84 21.32
C ASP A 319 -39.91 16.31 21.40
N GLY A 320 -40.88 15.86 22.19
CA GLY A 320 -40.92 14.55 22.82
C GLY A 320 -41.18 13.38 21.88
N CYS A 321 -40.69 12.22 22.29
CA CYS A 321 -41.33 10.92 22.05
C CYS A 321 -41.15 10.08 23.32
N GLN A 322 -42.27 9.91 24.02
CA GLN A 322 -42.42 9.04 25.19
C GLN A 322 -42.49 7.57 24.77
N GLY A 323 -42.02 6.70 25.65
CA GLY A 323 -42.52 5.34 25.84
C GLY A 323 -41.76 4.23 25.12
N MET A 324 -40.90 3.50 25.84
CA MET A 324 -41.11 2.08 26.19
C MET A 324 -39.97 1.60 27.13
N GLU A 325 -40.31 1.41 28.41
CA GLU A 325 -39.66 0.49 29.36
C GLU A 325 -39.94 -0.96 28.89
N ASP A 326 -39.19 -2.03 29.13
CA ASP A 326 -38.25 -2.44 30.18
C ASP A 326 -37.47 -3.68 29.69
N GLY A 327 -36.35 -4.04 30.33
CA GLY A 327 -35.87 -5.43 30.28
C GLY A 327 -34.37 -5.72 30.39
N ALA A 328 -33.83 -5.61 31.62
CA ALA A 328 -32.81 -6.47 32.24
C ALA A 328 -31.43 -6.70 31.55
N GLY A 329 -30.35 -6.35 32.26
CA GLY A 329 -29.12 -7.14 32.25
C GLY A 329 -27.80 -6.39 32.40
N GLY A 330 -27.31 -6.24 33.64
CA GLY A 330 -25.88 -6.24 33.94
C GLY A 330 -25.20 -4.87 34.04
N THR A 331 -25.29 -4.27 35.23
CA THR A 331 -24.45 -3.15 35.68
C THR A 331 -22.97 -3.52 35.59
N LEU A 332 -22.24 -2.93 34.63
CA LEU A 332 -20.78 -2.90 34.63
C LEU A 332 -20.33 -1.57 35.23
N LEU A 333 -19.69 -1.66 36.40
CA LEU A 333 -19.04 -0.55 37.10
C LEU A 333 -18.01 0.16 36.18
N PRO A 334 -17.84 1.49 36.31
CA PRO A 334 -16.87 2.24 35.52
C PRO A 334 -15.43 1.97 35.97
N ASP A 335 -14.55 1.62 35.04
CA ASP A 335 -13.08 1.67 35.21
C ASP A 335 -12.64 3.14 35.05
N THR A 336 -12.32 3.79 36.17
CA THR A 336 -11.90 5.19 36.25
C THR A 336 -10.48 5.38 35.71
N SER A 337 -10.35 5.44 34.38
CA SER A 337 -9.15 5.97 33.73
C SER A 337 -9.38 7.45 33.37
N PRO A 338 -8.39 8.35 33.56
CA PRO A 338 -8.55 9.76 33.26
C PRO A 338 -8.80 9.98 31.75
N PRO A 339 -9.57 11.02 31.37
CA PRO A 339 -9.77 11.37 29.96
C PRO A 339 -8.42 11.70 29.30
N LEU A 340 -8.21 11.14 28.11
CA LEU A 340 -6.98 11.34 27.34
C LEU A 340 -6.90 12.81 26.88
N PRO A 341 -5.72 13.45 26.92
CA PRO A 341 -5.55 14.80 26.40
C PRO A 341 -5.69 14.81 24.87
N GLU A 342 -6.57 15.67 24.35
CA GLU A 342 -6.68 15.99 22.93
C GLU A 342 -5.45 16.78 22.49
N THR A 343 -4.42 16.10 21.98
CA THR A 343 -3.29 16.78 21.34
C THR A 343 -3.08 16.28 19.93
N PHE A 344 -3.00 17.25 19.03
CA PHE A 344 -3.14 17.14 17.59
C PHE A 344 -1.97 16.38 16.94
N PHE A 345 -2.29 15.41 16.08
CA PHE A 345 -1.33 14.71 15.23
C PHE A 345 -0.97 15.57 14.01
N SER A 346 0.22 16.17 14.01
CA SER A 346 0.82 16.74 12.80
C SER A 346 2.20 16.14 12.58
N SER A 347 2.31 15.17 11.66
CA SER A 347 3.60 14.78 11.09
C SER A 347 3.76 15.48 9.75
N ARG A 348 4.81 16.30 9.64
CA ARG A 348 5.21 17.07 8.46
C ARG A 348 5.78 16.16 7.34
N ASP A 349 4.94 15.35 6.72
CA ASP A 349 5.21 14.78 5.39
C ASP A 349 4.15 15.32 4.42
N PRO A 350 4.46 16.36 3.62
CA PRO A 350 3.47 17.03 2.77
C PRO A 350 2.85 16.12 1.69
N PHE A 351 3.39 14.90 1.49
CA PHE A 351 2.96 13.96 0.45
C PHE A 351 2.36 12.65 0.99
N SER A 352 2.24 12.50 2.31
CA SER A 352 1.52 11.40 2.93
C SER A 352 0.85 11.92 4.20
N PRO A 353 -0.44 12.28 4.18
CA PRO A 353 -1.12 12.58 5.43
C PRO A 353 -1.03 11.31 6.29
N SER A 354 -0.27 11.38 7.37
CA SER A 354 -0.26 10.32 8.38
C SER A 354 -1.70 10.08 8.82
N PRO A 355 -2.07 8.84 9.20
CA PRO A 355 -3.41 8.58 9.71
C PRO A 355 -3.76 9.59 10.80
N VAL A 356 -4.88 10.29 10.63
CA VAL A 356 -5.40 11.22 11.62
C VAL A 356 -6.06 10.38 12.69
N ILE A 357 -5.37 10.26 13.82
CA ILE A 357 -5.85 9.51 14.95
C ILE A 357 -6.75 10.42 15.77
N ARG A 358 -7.98 9.97 16.02
CA ARG A 358 -8.89 10.56 16.98
C ARG A 358 -9.00 9.63 18.18
N PRO A 359 -8.56 10.04 19.39
CA PRO A 359 -8.90 9.29 20.58
C PRO A 359 -10.43 9.30 20.72
N LEU A 360 -11.04 8.14 20.88
CA LEU A 360 -12.43 8.08 21.33
C LEU A 360 -12.42 8.07 22.84
N SER A 361 -13.22 8.95 23.45
CA SER A 361 -13.52 8.85 24.88
C SER A 361 -14.04 7.43 25.18
N PRO A 362 -13.66 6.82 26.32
CA PRO A 362 -14.00 5.42 26.64
C PRO A 362 -15.51 5.13 26.65
N ASN A 363 -16.34 6.17 26.72
CA ASN A 363 -17.81 6.09 26.74
C ASN A 363 -18.48 6.38 25.38
N LEU A 364 -17.71 6.77 24.35
CA LEU A 364 -18.27 7.07 23.03
C LEU A 364 -18.31 5.81 22.16
N ARG A 365 -19.51 5.42 21.70
CA ARG A 365 -19.61 4.40 20.64
C ARG A 365 -18.90 4.94 19.39
N PRO A 366 -18.11 4.11 18.68
CA PRO A 366 -17.46 4.56 17.46
C PRO A 366 -18.53 4.99 16.44
N PRO A 367 -18.31 6.10 15.71
CA PRO A 367 -19.26 6.57 14.71
C PRO A 367 -19.45 5.49 13.62
N SER A 368 -20.69 5.17 13.28
CA SER A 368 -21.00 4.17 12.26
C SER A 368 -20.97 4.78 10.85
N PRO A 369 -20.39 4.08 9.86
CA PRO A 369 -19.68 2.80 9.98
C PRO A 369 -18.19 2.94 10.38
N ALA A 370 -17.77 2.20 11.42
CA ALA A 370 -16.37 2.05 11.82
C ALA A 370 -15.95 0.57 11.82
N ILE A 371 -14.84 0.26 11.16
CA ILE A 371 -14.37 -1.12 10.93
C ILE A 371 -13.03 -1.39 11.63
N PRO A 372 -12.84 -2.54 12.31
CA PRO A 372 -11.55 -2.91 12.88
C PRO A 372 -10.48 -3.14 11.81
N VAL A 373 -9.34 -2.45 11.94
CA VAL A 373 -8.25 -2.52 10.93
C VAL A 373 -6.89 -2.88 11.51
N ALA A 374 -6.63 -2.57 12.77
CA ALA A 374 -5.39 -2.94 13.44
C ALA A 374 -5.56 -3.18 14.94
N PHE A 375 -4.63 -3.96 15.51
CA PHE A 375 -4.60 -4.35 16.90
C PHE A 375 -3.20 -4.18 17.48
N CYS A 376 -3.13 -3.67 18.71
CA CYS A 376 -1.90 -3.54 19.46
C CYS A 376 -2.11 -4.05 20.89
N ALA A 377 -1.13 -4.78 21.41
CA ALA A 377 -1.15 -5.22 22.80
C ALA A 377 0.16 -4.91 23.52
N THR A 378 0.05 -4.55 24.80
CA THR A 378 1.18 -4.23 25.66
C THR A 378 1.21 -5.13 26.89
N LEU A 379 2.41 -5.44 27.36
CA LEU A 379 2.66 -6.24 28.55
C LEU A 379 3.56 -5.47 29.52
N PRO A 380 3.35 -5.61 30.84
CA PRO A 380 4.34 -5.15 31.81
C PRO A 380 5.65 -5.91 31.60
N LEU A 381 6.78 -5.23 31.68
CA LEU A 381 8.08 -5.87 31.63
C LEU A 381 8.43 -6.39 33.03
N ILE A 382 8.36 -7.71 33.22
CA ILE A 382 8.67 -8.36 34.50
C ILE A 382 10.09 -7.95 34.94
N GLY A 383 10.22 -7.54 36.21
CA GLY A 383 11.49 -7.09 36.79
C GLY A 383 11.86 -5.64 36.49
N ALA A 384 11.04 -4.88 35.74
CA ALA A 384 11.30 -3.47 35.49
C ALA A 384 10.10 -2.59 35.84
N ARG A 385 10.29 -1.73 36.86
CA ARG A 385 9.24 -0.85 37.39
C ARG A 385 8.83 0.20 36.33
N ARG A 386 7.52 0.44 36.19
CA ARG A 386 6.92 1.40 35.24
C ARG A 386 7.41 1.21 33.79
N ARG A 387 7.58 -0.03 33.35
CA ARG A 387 7.91 -0.36 31.96
C ARG A 387 6.89 -1.27 31.33
N ARG A 388 6.51 -0.94 30.09
CA ARG A 388 5.69 -1.78 29.24
C ARG A 388 6.38 -2.08 27.92
N ARG A 389 6.11 -3.26 27.40
CA ARG A 389 6.56 -3.72 26.10
C ARG A 389 5.38 -3.94 25.20
N ILE A 390 5.44 -3.41 23.98
CA ILE A 390 4.52 -3.75 22.91
C ILE A 390 4.83 -5.18 22.47
N SER A 391 3.87 -6.06 22.73
CA SER A 391 4.00 -7.50 22.57
C SER A 391 3.36 -8.00 21.28
N ARG A 392 2.33 -7.31 20.79
CA ARG A 392 1.66 -7.58 19.52
C ARG A 392 1.38 -6.28 18.79
N LEU A 393 1.60 -6.28 17.49
CA LEU A 393 1.19 -5.23 16.58
C LEU A 393 0.80 -5.89 15.26
N VAL A 394 -0.47 -5.79 14.88
CA VAL A 394 -1.01 -6.41 13.67
C VAL A 394 -1.92 -5.42 12.97
N THR A 395 -1.72 -5.24 11.67
CA THR A 395 -2.67 -4.57 10.77
C THR A 395 -3.21 -5.64 9.84
N LEU A 396 -4.53 -5.70 9.66
CA LEU A 396 -5.16 -6.66 8.75
C LEU A 396 -4.57 -6.48 7.32
N PRO A 397 -4.36 -7.56 6.55
CA PRO A 397 -3.68 -7.52 5.26
C PRO A 397 -4.21 -6.44 4.32
N ASP A 398 -5.53 -6.25 4.31
CA ASP A 398 -6.24 -5.29 3.49
C ASP A 398 -5.92 -3.83 3.78
N TYR A 399 -5.34 -3.54 4.94
CA TYR A 399 -5.07 -2.21 5.48
C TYR A 399 -3.57 -1.91 5.65
N GLN A 400 -2.70 -2.77 5.10
CA GLN A 400 -1.25 -2.64 5.21
C GLN A 400 -0.66 -1.64 4.19
N GLY A 401 0.57 -1.17 4.45
CA GLY A 401 1.31 -0.28 3.54
C GLY A 401 1.04 1.22 3.73
N VAL A 402 -0.14 1.60 4.22
CA VAL A 402 -0.50 3.02 4.44
C VAL A 402 0.02 3.61 5.77
N GLY A 403 0.43 2.77 6.72
CA GLY A 403 1.00 3.22 8.01
C GLY A 403 0.04 3.19 9.20
N ILE A 404 -1.13 2.55 9.08
CA ILE A 404 -2.08 2.36 10.19
C ILE A 404 -1.42 1.70 11.41
N GLY A 405 -0.66 0.62 11.20
CA GLY A 405 0.02 -0.08 12.31
C GLY A 405 1.04 0.79 13.03
N THR A 406 1.83 1.60 12.30
CA THR A 406 2.81 2.51 12.90
C THR A 406 2.15 3.70 13.61
N ALA A 407 1.02 4.17 13.10
CA ALA A 407 0.21 5.19 13.76
C ALA A 407 -0.39 4.66 15.08
N LEU A 408 -0.97 3.46 15.07
CA LEU A 408 -1.46 2.78 16.29
C LEU A 408 -0.34 2.53 17.30
N LEU A 409 0.83 2.13 16.81
CA LEU A 409 2.04 1.91 17.63
C LEU A 409 2.44 3.18 18.40
N GLU A 410 2.54 4.32 17.74
CA GLU A 410 2.89 5.59 18.40
C GLU A 410 1.79 6.04 19.37
N ALA A 411 0.52 6.00 18.98
CA ALA A 411 -0.58 6.41 19.86
C ALA A 411 -0.71 5.55 21.12
N VAL A 412 -0.53 4.22 21.03
CA VAL A 412 -0.52 3.36 22.22
C VAL A 412 0.69 3.63 23.10
N ALA A 413 1.84 3.99 22.51
CA ALA A 413 3.01 4.40 23.28
C ALA A 413 2.78 5.73 24.01
N GLU A 414 2.09 6.68 23.38
CA GLU A 414 1.67 7.95 23.97
C GLU A 414 0.70 7.75 25.15
N ILE A 415 -0.33 6.91 24.97
CA ILE A 415 -1.28 6.57 26.04
C ILE A 415 -0.54 6.05 27.29
N HIS A 416 0.37 5.09 27.11
CA HIS A 416 1.14 4.55 28.23
C HIS A 416 2.17 5.54 28.80
N ARG A 417 2.68 6.47 27.99
CA ARG A 417 3.55 7.54 28.48
C ARG A 417 2.80 8.51 29.38
N ALA A 418 1.57 8.88 29.01
CA ALA A 418 0.69 9.71 29.84
C ALA A 418 0.36 9.02 31.18
N GLU A 419 0.25 7.70 31.19
CA GLU A 419 0.12 6.88 32.41
C GLU A 419 1.42 6.75 33.23
N GLY A 420 2.53 7.38 32.80
CA GLY A 420 3.83 7.36 33.48
C GLY A 420 4.69 6.12 33.21
N TYR A 421 4.40 5.34 32.17
CA TYR A 421 5.21 4.18 31.77
C TYR A 421 6.23 4.52 30.68
N ARG A 422 7.40 3.89 30.75
CA ARG A 422 8.33 3.78 29.62
C ARG A 422 7.88 2.64 28.70
N VAL A 423 7.91 2.88 27.40
CA VAL A 423 7.40 1.92 26.39
C VAL A 423 8.51 1.46 25.46
N ASN A 424 8.60 0.16 25.24
CA ASN A 424 9.55 -0.48 24.34
C ASN A 424 8.87 -1.37 23.31
N ILE A 425 9.46 -1.47 22.13
CA ILE A 425 9.09 -2.48 21.12
C ILE A 425 10.35 -3.18 20.62
N THR A 426 10.29 -4.51 20.45
CA THR A 426 11.34 -5.28 19.80
C THR A 426 10.80 -5.76 18.46
N ALA A 427 11.36 -5.26 17.36
CA ALA A 427 10.87 -5.50 16.02
C ALA A 427 11.90 -6.29 15.19
N GLY A 428 11.42 -7.31 14.48
CA GLY A 428 12.15 -7.97 13.39
C GLY A 428 11.55 -7.68 12.01
N HIS A 429 10.43 -6.96 11.94
CA HIS A 429 9.75 -6.66 10.69
C HIS A 429 10.35 -5.42 10.01
N PRO A 430 10.75 -5.46 8.72
CA PRO A 430 11.42 -4.35 8.05
C PRO A 430 10.64 -3.03 8.10
N ALA A 431 9.31 -3.06 7.96
CA ALA A 431 8.48 -1.85 8.01
C ALA A 431 8.55 -1.12 9.36
N VAL A 432 8.53 -1.88 10.47
CA VAL A 432 8.56 -1.31 11.83
C VAL A 432 9.95 -0.74 12.11
N ILE A 433 11.01 -1.49 11.76
CA ILE A 433 12.39 -1.02 11.90
C ILE A 433 12.61 0.26 11.09
N ALA A 434 12.18 0.30 9.82
CA ALA A 434 12.32 1.47 8.96
C ALA A 434 11.50 2.68 9.44
N HIS A 435 10.36 2.45 10.09
CA HIS A 435 9.59 3.52 10.73
C HIS A 435 10.30 4.06 11.98
N CYS A 436 10.64 3.20 12.95
CA CYS A 436 11.31 3.62 14.18
C CYS A 436 12.71 4.23 13.94
N ARG A 437 13.39 3.89 12.84
CA ARG A 437 14.66 4.55 12.47
C ARG A 437 14.49 5.97 11.92
N ARG A 438 13.35 6.28 11.29
CA ARG A 438 13.09 7.59 10.69
C ARG A 438 12.34 8.54 11.63
N SER A 439 11.52 7.98 12.52
CA SER A 439 10.73 8.77 13.46
C SER A 439 11.61 9.25 14.62
N PRO A 440 11.61 10.56 14.95
CA PRO A 440 12.33 11.09 16.10
C PRO A 440 11.74 10.62 17.43
N ARG A 441 10.53 10.03 17.40
CA ARG A 441 9.82 9.50 18.57
C ARG A 441 10.33 8.12 19.01
N TRP A 442 11.33 7.57 18.34
CA TRP A 442 11.89 6.27 18.67
C TRP A 442 13.41 6.33 18.75
N ARG A 443 13.96 5.81 19.84
CA ARG A 443 15.41 5.64 20.04
C ARG A 443 15.76 4.16 20.01
N ALA A 444 16.71 3.77 19.16
CA ALA A 444 17.24 2.40 19.17
C ALA A 444 18.02 2.18 20.47
N VAL A 445 17.70 1.11 21.21
CA VAL A 445 18.34 0.77 22.50
C VAL A 445 19.15 -0.52 22.46
N ALA A 446 18.82 -1.45 21.57
CA ALA A 446 19.61 -2.66 21.39
C ALA A 446 19.42 -3.24 19.99
N VAL A 447 20.49 -3.79 19.40
CA VAL A 447 20.46 -4.53 18.13
C VAL A 447 20.98 -5.94 18.40
N ARG A 448 20.19 -6.96 18.09
CA ARG A 448 20.61 -8.36 18.17
C ARG A 448 20.59 -8.97 16.77
N LYS A 449 21.76 -9.10 16.15
CA LYS A 449 21.90 -9.58 14.75
C LYS A 449 21.43 -11.02 14.55
N THR A 450 21.63 -11.89 15.55
CA THR A 450 21.22 -13.30 15.54
C THR A 450 20.00 -13.58 16.42
N GLY A 451 19.37 -12.51 16.93
CA GLY A 451 18.27 -12.60 17.88
C GLY A 451 18.71 -13.00 19.28
N SER A 452 17.77 -13.52 20.06
CA SER A 452 18.00 -14.08 21.40
C SER A 452 17.76 -15.58 21.37
N GLY A 453 18.63 -16.34 22.05
CA GLY A 453 18.52 -17.79 22.18
C GLY A 453 17.15 -18.26 22.70
N ARG A 454 16.84 -19.55 22.47
CA ARG A 454 15.59 -20.20 22.93
C ARG A 454 15.36 -19.95 24.43
N GLN A 455 14.20 -19.39 24.76
CA GLN A 455 13.66 -19.33 26.13
C GLN A 455 12.73 -20.52 26.45
N ASP A 456 12.88 -21.64 25.75
CA ASP A 456 12.06 -22.86 25.99
C ASP A 456 12.13 -23.34 27.45
N ARG A 457 13.19 -22.98 28.19
CA ARG A 457 13.31 -23.27 29.63
C ARG A 457 12.21 -22.67 30.51
N PHE A 458 11.53 -21.60 30.07
CA PHE A 458 10.53 -20.89 30.90
C PHE A 458 9.12 -20.91 30.32
N VAL A 459 8.97 -21.03 28.99
CA VAL A 459 7.66 -21.08 28.32
C VAL A 459 7.73 -22.09 27.17
N PRO A 460 7.11 -23.29 27.32
CA PRO A 460 7.09 -24.30 26.26
C PRO A 460 6.49 -23.74 24.97
N GLY A 461 7.19 -23.90 23.83
CA GLY A 461 6.72 -23.42 22.53
C GLY A 461 6.93 -21.93 22.29
N TYR A 462 7.71 -21.24 23.14
CA TYR A 462 8.08 -19.85 22.92
C TYR A 462 9.03 -19.71 21.74
N ARG A 463 8.50 -19.30 20.59
CA ARG A 463 9.29 -18.92 19.42
C ARG A 463 10.01 -17.60 19.68
N GLY A 464 11.25 -17.72 20.16
CA GLY A 464 12.19 -16.61 20.35
C GLY A 464 12.61 -15.96 19.02
N SER A 465 13.62 -15.11 19.08
CA SER A 465 14.17 -14.44 17.89
C SER A 465 15.41 -15.11 17.31
N GLN A 466 15.81 -16.27 17.84
CA GLN A 466 17.00 -17.02 17.39
C GLN A 466 17.00 -17.18 15.86
N GLY A 467 18.12 -16.81 15.23
CA GLY A 467 18.30 -16.83 13.78
C GLY A 467 17.72 -15.61 13.04
N ARG A 468 17.17 -14.62 13.75
CA ARG A 468 16.59 -13.41 13.15
C ARG A 468 17.11 -12.14 13.80
N ALA A 469 17.55 -11.20 12.96
CA ALA A 469 17.91 -9.87 13.41
C ALA A 469 16.70 -9.14 14.03
N VAL A 470 16.85 -8.65 15.25
CA VAL A 470 15.84 -7.83 15.93
C VAL A 470 16.46 -6.56 16.48
N VAL A 471 15.68 -5.48 16.45
CA VAL A 471 16.06 -4.19 17.01
C VAL A 471 15.02 -3.82 18.07
N SER A 472 15.51 -3.48 19.26
CA SER A 472 14.70 -2.92 20.33
C SER A 472 14.75 -1.40 20.26
N PHE A 473 13.58 -0.79 20.31
CA PHE A 473 13.38 0.66 20.36
C PHE A 473 12.69 1.04 21.66
N GLU A 474 12.98 2.25 22.14
CA GLU A 474 12.25 2.92 23.20
C GLU A 474 11.52 4.13 22.63
N TYR A 475 10.25 4.31 23.01
CA TYR A 475 9.48 5.48 22.62
C TYR A 475 9.98 6.72 23.39
N VAL A 476 10.24 7.79 22.67
CA VAL A 476 10.64 9.11 23.17
C VAL A 476 9.50 10.08 22.84
N PRO A 477 8.83 10.64 23.86
CA PRO A 477 7.78 11.62 23.60
C PRO A 477 8.36 12.86 22.91
N PRO A 478 7.56 13.57 22.09
CA PRO A 478 7.98 14.88 21.60
C PRO A 478 8.28 15.81 22.80
N PRO A 479 9.23 16.76 22.65
CA PRO A 479 9.44 17.78 23.66
C PRO A 479 8.12 18.50 23.94
N GLU A 480 7.80 18.71 25.22
CA GLU A 480 6.63 19.51 25.62
C GLU A 480 6.76 20.90 24.98
N ALA A 481 5.71 21.33 24.28
CA ALA A 481 5.67 22.59 23.55
C ALA A 481 5.36 23.77 24.47
#